data_AF-A0A9J6DUC9-F1
#
_entry.id   AF-A0A9J6DUC9-F1
#
_cell.length_a   1.000
_cell.length_b   1.000
_cell.length_c   1.000
_cell.angle_alpha   90.00
_cell.angle_beta   90.00
_cell.angle_gamma   90.00
#
_symmetry.space_group_name_H-M   'P 1'
#
loop_
_entity.id
_entity.type
_entity.pdbx_description
1 polymer ?
#
loop_
_entity_poly.entity_id
_entity_poly.type
_entity_poly.pdbx_seq_one_letter_code
_entity_poly.pdbx_strand_id
1 'polypeptide(L)'
;MASAQMNFQAKLNSSSATRKISAGQRSQPLGTKRMALIDLEDLPDDPTQHTDILFRLLKEVHAQQMESAKNHAELIADIKAIKTGQKSIETKVGAILKRLDAVEEKMKTFDRMDEDIVHLQSSVDTLASQQDTLQLRVDDLEDRSRRNNIILRGIPDDRETWEETEVHVREVLRDVLDPLSETEIERAHRLGQYHPGRTGYFIRRKEGLP
;
A
#
# COMPACT_ATOMS: atom_id res chain seq x y z
N MET A 1 1.19 4.80 -15.72
CA MET A 1 1.80 3.50 -15.34
C MET A 1 2.68 2.86 -16.43
N ALA A 2 2.64 3.30 -17.70
CA ALA A 2 3.48 2.72 -18.76
C ALA A 2 4.99 3.07 -18.70
N SER A 3 5.37 4.17 -18.01
CA SER A 3 6.76 4.63 -17.96
C SER A 3 7.67 3.84 -17.01
N ALA A 4 7.10 3.08 -16.07
CA ALA A 4 7.87 2.27 -15.12
C ALA A 4 8.29 0.91 -15.72
N GLN A 5 7.52 0.38 -16.68
CA GLN A 5 7.81 -0.88 -17.36
C GLN A 5 8.94 -0.76 -18.39
N MET A 6 9.12 0.39 -19.04
CA MET A 6 10.23 0.60 -19.99
C MET A 6 11.61 0.62 -19.31
N ASN A 7 11.70 1.05 -18.05
CA ASN A 7 12.98 1.13 -17.33
C ASN A 7 13.50 -0.21 -16.78
N PHE A 8 12.65 -1.24 -16.73
CA PHE A 8 13.07 -2.58 -16.31
C PHE A 8 13.67 -3.38 -17.47
N GLN A 9 13.16 -3.21 -18.69
CA GLN A 9 13.71 -3.86 -19.89
C GLN A 9 15.03 -3.23 -20.37
N ALA A 10 15.23 -1.92 -20.17
CA ALA A 10 16.50 -1.27 -20.51
C ALA A 10 17.68 -1.76 -19.65
N LYS A 11 17.44 -2.15 -18.38
CA LYS A 11 18.49 -2.67 -17.49
C LYS A 11 18.88 -4.11 -17.80
N LEU A 12 17.97 -4.93 -18.31
CA LEU A 12 18.28 -6.31 -18.73
C LEU A 12 19.13 -6.36 -20.01
N ASN A 13 18.97 -5.39 -20.92
CA ASN A 13 19.73 -5.36 -22.19
C ASN A 13 21.13 -4.73 -22.09
N SER A 14 21.45 -4.05 -20.98
CA SER A 14 22.79 -3.47 -20.76
C SER A 14 23.81 -4.45 -20.15
N SER A 15 23.38 -5.64 -19.73
CA SER A 15 24.28 -6.65 -19.13
C SER A 15 24.79 -7.69 -20.14
N SER A 16 24.42 -7.58 -21.41
CA SER A 16 24.98 -8.38 -22.51
C SER A 16 26.26 -7.73 -23.05
N ALA A 17 27.21 -7.45 -22.16
CA ALA A 17 28.56 -7.09 -22.57
C ALA A 17 29.25 -8.35 -23.09
N THR A 18 29.33 -8.42 -24.41
CA THR A 18 30.12 -9.36 -25.23
C THR A 18 31.47 -9.66 -24.58
N ARG A 19 31.57 -10.82 -23.91
CA ARG A 19 32.85 -11.39 -23.51
C ARG A 19 33.50 -11.92 -24.80
N LYS A 20 34.42 -11.14 -25.36
CA LYS A 20 35.33 -11.60 -26.42
C LYS A 20 36.07 -12.82 -25.88
N ILE A 21 35.65 -14.00 -26.34
CA ILE A 21 36.36 -15.26 -26.17
C ILE A 21 37.58 -15.15 -27.09
N SER A 22 38.76 -14.92 -26.52
CA SER A 22 40.00 -14.96 -27.29
C SER A 22 40.21 -16.39 -27.77
N ALA A 23 40.20 -16.58 -29.08
CA ALA A 23 40.72 -17.78 -29.71
C ALA A 23 42.22 -17.90 -29.40
N GLY A 24 42.63 -19.05 -28.85
CA GLY A 24 44.01 -19.39 -28.52
C GLY A 24 44.06 -20.05 -27.13
N GLN A 25 44.42 -21.32 -26.95
CA GLN A 25 44.95 -22.33 -27.85
C GLN A 25 44.21 -23.63 -27.54
N ARG A 26 43.93 -24.40 -28.60
CA ARG A 26 43.43 -25.77 -28.54
C ARG A 26 44.42 -26.59 -27.71
N SER A 27 44.12 -26.82 -26.43
CA SER A 27 44.87 -27.77 -25.61
C SER A 27 44.78 -29.12 -26.33
N GLN A 28 45.93 -29.59 -26.81
CA GLN A 28 46.07 -30.89 -27.44
C GLN A 28 45.41 -31.96 -26.57
N PRO A 29 44.85 -33.02 -27.15
CA PRO A 29 44.37 -34.15 -26.35
C PRO A 29 45.51 -34.55 -25.42
N LEU A 30 45.22 -34.71 -24.12
CA LEU A 30 46.16 -35.27 -23.16
C LEU A 30 46.67 -36.56 -23.80
N GLY A 31 47.88 -36.48 -24.35
CA GLY A 31 48.61 -37.65 -24.78
C GLY A 31 48.73 -38.46 -23.50
N THR A 32 47.98 -39.56 -23.43
CA THR A 32 48.25 -40.63 -22.51
C THR A 32 49.69 -41.01 -22.79
N LYS A 33 50.62 -40.38 -22.07
CA LYS A 33 52.03 -40.72 -22.11
C LYS A 33 52.03 -42.12 -21.52
N ARG A 34 52.02 -43.12 -22.41
CA ARG A 34 52.17 -44.53 -22.06
C ARG A 34 53.24 -44.54 -20.98
N MET A 35 52.89 -44.94 -19.77
CA MET A 35 53.90 -45.43 -18.85
C MET A 35 54.62 -46.50 -19.66
N ALA A 36 55.90 -46.27 -19.97
CA ALA A 36 56.72 -47.31 -20.54
C ALA A 36 56.80 -48.38 -19.46
N LEU A 37 55.85 -49.30 -19.49
CA LEU A 37 55.95 -50.58 -18.83
C LEU A 37 57.07 -51.27 -19.59
N ILE A 38 58.29 -51.14 -19.07
CA ILE A 38 59.42 -51.93 -19.56
C ILE A 38 59.08 -53.34 -19.12
N ASP A 39 58.67 -54.17 -20.07
CA ASP A 39 58.50 -55.60 -19.82
C ASP A 39 59.86 -56.14 -19.36
N LEU A 40 59.84 -56.95 -18.30
CA LEU A 40 61.05 -57.42 -17.58
C LEU A 40 62.03 -58.20 -18.48
N GLU A 41 61.60 -58.56 -19.69
CA GLU A 41 62.31 -59.32 -20.72
C GLU A 41 63.17 -58.45 -21.66
N ASP A 42 63.06 -57.12 -21.63
CA ASP A 42 63.80 -56.16 -22.50
C ASP A 42 64.98 -55.46 -21.79
N LEU A 43 65.47 -56.02 -20.67
CA LEU A 43 66.56 -55.41 -19.90
C LEU A 43 67.93 -55.79 -20.50
N PRO A 44 68.76 -54.84 -20.97
CA PRO A 44 70.05 -55.14 -21.58
C PRO A 44 71.05 -55.69 -20.55
N ASP A 45 71.74 -56.80 -20.83
CA ASP A 45 72.69 -57.48 -19.91
C ASP A 45 73.91 -56.63 -19.44
N ASP A 46 74.04 -55.40 -19.93
CA ASP A 46 75.15 -54.48 -19.62
C ASP A 46 74.81 -53.55 -18.42
N PRO A 47 75.57 -53.63 -17.31
CA PRO A 47 75.41 -52.80 -16.11
C PRO A 47 75.32 -51.29 -16.39
N THR A 48 76.02 -50.82 -17.42
CA THR A 48 76.10 -49.39 -17.77
C THR A 48 74.77 -48.88 -18.35
N GLN A 49 74.09 -49.70 -19.15
CA GLN A 49 72.80 -49.34 -19.75
C GLN A 49 71.67 -49.36 -18.73
N HIS A 50 71.72 -50.27 -17.75
CA HIS A 50 70.80 -50.24 -16.61
C HIS A 50 70.91 -48.94 -15.80
N THR A 51 72.13 -48.46 -15.55
CA THR A 51 72.33 -47.20 -14.81
C THR A 51 71.79 -45.98 -15.55
N ASP A 52 71.90 -45.94 -16.87
CA ASP A 52 71.35 -44.86 -17.71
C ASP A 52 69.82 -44.85 -17.73
N ILE A 53 69.19 -46.02 -17.76
CA ILE A 53 67.73 -46.16 -17.68
C ILE A 53 67.23 -45.67 -16.32
N LEU A 54 67.88 -46.08 -15.23
CA LEU A 54 67.53 -45.63 -13.88
C LEU A 54 67.67 -44.11 -13.73
N PHE A 55 68.73 -43.51 -14.27
CA PHE A 55 68.95 -42.07 -14.23
C PHE A 55 67.89 -41.29 -15.03
N ARG A 56 67.47 -41.82 -16.18
CA ARG A 56 66.38 -41.25 -17.00
C ARG A 56 65.05 -41.29 -16.26
N LEU A 57 64.71 -42.43 -15.65
CA LEU A 57 63.49 -42.60 -14.86
C LEU A 57 63.49 -41.64 -13.66
N LEU A 58 64.60 -41.51 -12.95
CA LEU A 58 64.72 -40.59 -11.82
C LEU A 58 64.50 -39.12 -12.24
N LYS A 59 65.06 -38.73 -13.39
CA LYS A 59 64.86 -37.39 -13.96
C LYS A 59 63.40 -37.14 -14.35
N GLU A 60 62.72 -38.13 -14.94
CA GLU A 60 61.31 -38.03 -15.29
C GLU A 60 60.40 -37.95 -14.07
N VAL A 61 60.65 -38.77 -13.05
CA VAL A 61 59.92 -38.73 -11.77
C VAL A 61 60.10 -37.36 -11.10
N HIS A 62 61.31 -36.81 -11.10
CA HIS A 62 61.56 -35.49 -10.53
C HIS A 62 60.84 -34.38 -11.31
N ALA A 63 60.86 -34.43 -12.64
CA ALA A 63 60.13 -33.47 -13.47
C ALA A 63 58.60 -33.55 -13.24
N GLN A 64 58.05 -34.76 -13.13
CA GLN A 64 56.65 -34.98 -12.79
C GLN A 64 56.31 -34.44 -11.39
N GLN A 65 57.19 -34.64 -10.41
CA GLN A 65 57.02 -34.13 -9.05
C GLN A 65 56.95 -32.60 -9.03
N MET A 66 57.82 -31.92 -9.80
CA MET A 66 57.83 -30.47 -9.90
C MET A 66 56.56 -29.92 -10.57
N GLU A 67 56.09 -30.56 -11.64
CA GLU A 67 54.84 -30.16 -12.31
C GLU A 67 53.63 -30.40 -11.41
N SER A 68 53.60 -31.53 -10.68
CA SER A 68 52.54 -31.81 -9.70
C SER A 68 52.52 -30.79 -8.57
N ALA A 69 53.69 -30.35 -8.08
CA ALA A 69 53.78 -29.34 -7.04
C ALA A 69 53.23 -27.98 -7.52
N LYS A 70 53.50 -27.61 -8.78
CA LYS A 70 52.94 -26.41 -9.41
C LYS A 70 51.42 -26.50 -9.53
N ASN A 71 50.90 -27.61 -10.05
CA ASN A 71 49.45 -27.84 -10.17
C ASN A 71 48.75 -27.79 -8.81
N HIS A 72 49.36 -28.37 -7.77
CA HIS A 72 48.82 -28.29 -6.40
C HIS A 72 48.80 -26.84 -5.88
N ALA A 73 49.84 -26.05 -6.16
CA ALA A 73 49.86 -24.64 -5.76
C ALA A 73 48.73 -23.83 -6.42
N GLU A 74 48.47 -24.06 -7.71
CA GLU A 74 47.36 -23.44 -8.45
C GLU A 74 46.00 -23.87 -7.88
N LEU A 75 45.77 -25.17 -7.67
CA LEU A 75 44.53 -25.67 -7.05
C LEU A 75 44.29 -25.09 -5.64
N ILE A 76 45.35 -24.94 -4.83
CA ILE A 76 45.25 -24.31 -3.51
C ILE A 76 44.83 -22.84 -3.63
N ALA A 77 45.32 -22.13 -4.65
CA ALA A 77 44.94 -20.75 -4.90
C ALA A 77 43.45 -20.64 -5.28
N ASP A 78 42.97 -21.51 -6.18
CA ASP A 78 41.57 -21.56 -6.59
C ASP A 78 40.64 -21.93 -5.42
N ILE A 79 41.02 -22.92 -4.61
CA ILE A 79 40.26 -23.31 -3.41
C ILE A 79 40.16 -22.14 -2.44
N LYS A 80 41.23 -21.37 -2.24
CA LYS A 80 41.20 -20.16 -1.41
C LYS A 80 40.24 -19.12 -2.00
N ALA A 81 40.28 -18.88 -3.31
CA ALA A 81 39.38 -17.95 -3.98
C ALA A 81 37.90 -18.38 -3.81
N ILE A 82 37.59 -19.65 -4.05
CA ILE A 82 36.25 -20.23 -3.84
C ILE A 82 35.79 -20.03 -2.39
N LYS A 83 36.66 -20.32 -1.42
CA LYS A 83 36.35 -20.14 0.02
C LYS A 83 36.04 -18.69 0.37
N THR A 84 36.77 -17.73 -0.21
CA THR A 84 36.47 -16.30 -0.01
C THR A 84 35.14 -15.91 -0.65
N GLY A 85 34.85 -16.41 -1.86
CA GLY A 85 33.57 -16.21 -2.54
C GLY A 85 32.40 -16.78 -1.74
N GLN A 86 32.54 -17.99 -1.22
CA GLN A 86 31.55 -18.64 -0.36
C GLN A 86 31.24 -17.79 0.88
N LYS A 87 32.26 -17.32 1.59
CA LYS A 87 32.06 -16.45 2.77
C LYS A 87 31.32 -15.15 2.41
N SER A 88 31.62 -14.57 1.25
CA SER A 88 30.90 -13.39 0.78
C SER A 88 29.42 -13.68 0.49
N ILE A 89 29.13 -14.82 -0.13
CA ILE A 89 27.76 -15.26 -0.41
C ILE A 89 26.99 -15.49 0.89
N GLU A 90 27.56 -16.23 1.84
CA GLU A 90 26.95 -16.47 3.17
C GLU A 90 26.59 -15.15 3.87
N THR A 91 27.50 -14.17 3.82
CA THR A 91 27.26 -12.84 4.40
C THR A 91 26.10 -12.12 3.70
N LYS A 92 26.05 -12.15 2.36
CA LYS A 92 24.98 -11.51 1.59
C LYS A 92 23.63 -12.20 1.81
N VAL A 93 23.61 -13.53 1.86
CA VAL A 93 22.40 -14.31 2.16
C VAL A 93 21.88 -13.97 3.56
N GLY A 94 22.77 -13.93 4.57
CA GLY A 94 22.38 -13.52 5.92
C GLY A 94 21.82 -12.09 5.98
N ALA A 95 22.37 -11.16 5.21
CA ALA A 95 21.83 -9.80 5.11
C ALA A 95 20.46 -9.75 4.41
N ILE A 96 20.23 -10.60 3.40
CA ILE A 96 18.93 -10.71 2.71
C ILE A 96 17.88 -11.28 3.65
N LEU A 97 18.19 -12.33 4.41
CA LEU A 97 17.27 -12.95 5.36
C LEU A 97 16.80 -11.92 6.42
N LYS A 98 17.73 -11.17 7.01
CA LYS A 98 17.37 -10.09 7.96
C LYS A 98 16.44 -9.03 7.35
N ARG A 99 16.65 -8.69 6.08
CA ARG A 99 15.80 -7.74 5.37
C ARG A 99 14.44 -8.33 5.06
N LEU A 100 14.36 -9.63 4.80
CA LEU A 100 13.12 -10.35 4.59
C LEU A 100 12.28 -10.36 5.87
N ASP A 101 12.89 -10.74 7.00
CA ASP A 101 12.23 -10.71 8.32
C ASP A 101 11.63 -9.32 8.62
N ALA A 102 12.40 -8.26 8.35
CA ALA A 102 11.94 -6.88 8.55
C ALA A 102 10.78 -6.48 7.60
N VAL A 103 10.72 -7.04 6.40
CA VAL A 103 9.60 -6.82 5.46
C VAL A 103 8.37 -7.59 5.91
N GLU A 104 8.53 -8.83 6.37
CA GLU A 104 7.44 -9.65 6.89
C GLU A 104 6.79 -9.01 8.13
N GLU A 105 7.58 -8.45 9.05
CA GLU A 105 7.03 -7.72 10.20
C GLU A 105 6.25 -6.46 9.79
N LYS A 106 6.75 -5.72 8.78
CA LYS A 106 5.99 -4.58 8.23
C LYS A 106 4.72 -5.02 7.51
N MET A 107 4.73 -6.18 6.85
CA MET A 107 3.53 -6.73 6.21
C MET A 107 2.43 -6.99 7.25
N LYS A 108 2.79 -7.59 8.40
CA LYS A 108 1.83 -7.79 9.51
C LYS A 108 1.23 -6.48 10.02
N THR A 109 1.99 -5.38 9.99
CA THR A 109 1.44 -4.06 10.36
C THR A 109 0.48 -3.52 9.31
N PHE A 110 0.69 -3.81 8.03
CA PHE A 110 -0.25 -3.45 6.96
C PHE A 110 -1.55 -4.26 7.06
N ASP A 111 -1.48 -5.55 7.37
CA ASP A 111 -2.69 -6.38 7.55
C ASP A 111 -3.61 -5.81 8.65
N ARG A 112 -3.02 -5.38 9.78
CA ARG A 112 -3.78 -4.70 10.85
C ARG A 112 -4.37 -3.36 10.41
N MET A 113 -3.63 -2.58 9.64
CA MET A 113 -4.14 -1.31 9.12
C MET A 113 -5.32 -1.53 8.17
N ASP A 114 -5.32 -2.62 7.39
CA ASP A 114 -6.43 -2.97 6.50
C ASP A 114 -7.70 -3.31 7.31
N GLU A 115 -7.56 -4.09 8.39
CA GLU A 115 -8.64 -4.36 9.34
C GLU A 115 -9.20 -3.07 9.97
N ASP A 116 -8.32 -2.16 10.41
CA ASP A 116 -8.72 -0.87 10.98
C ASP A 116 -9.47 0.00 9.96
N ILE A 117 -9.01 0.02 8.70
CA ILE A 117 -9.68 0.75 7.61
C ILE A 117 -11.10 0.21 7.40
N VAL A 118 -11.28 -1.11 7.33
CA VAL A 118 -12.60 -1.74 7.18
C VAL A 118 -13.51 -1.38 8.35
N HIS A 119 -13.00 -1.42 9.59
CA HIS A 119 -13.76 -1.04 10.77
C HIS A 119 -14.17 0.45 10.77
N LEU A 120 -13.25 1.33 10.35
CA LEU A 120 -13.52 2.76 10.22
C LEU A 120 -14.56 3.06 9.14
N GLN A 121 -14.50 2.39 7.99
CA GLN A 121 -15.51 2.51 6.93
C GLN A 121 -16.90 2.14 7.46
N SER A 122 -17.03 1.00 8.13
CA SER A 122 -18.28 0.56 8.76
C SER A 122 -18.81 1.57 9.80
N SER A 123 -17.90 2.15 10.60
CA SER A 123 -18.25 3.17 11.57
C SER A 123 -18.77 4.45 10.90
N VAL A 124 -18.13 4.87 9.80
CA VAL A 124 -18.55 6.04 9.01
C VAL A 124 -19.93 5.80 8.38
N ASP A 125 -20.17 4.62 7.80
CA ASP A 125 -21.47 4.27 7.19
C ASP A 125 -22.59 4.27 8.24
N THR A 126 -22.28 3.75 9.45
CA THR A 126 -23.21 3.76 10.58
C THR A 126 -23.53 5.18 11.02
N LEU A 127 -22.52 6.04 11.17
CA LEU A 127 -22.71 7.44 11.56
C LEU A 127 -23.49 8.23 10.51
N ALA A 128 -23.21 8.02 9.22
CA ALA A 128 -23.94 8.64 8.13
C ALA A 128 -25.43 8.26 8.18
N SER A 129 -25.72 6.96 8.37
CA SER A 129 -27.10 6.47 8.49
C SER A 129 -27.83 7.05 9.71
N GLN A 130 -27.13 7.20 10.83
CA GLN A 130 -27.68 7.84 12.04
C GLN A 130 -27.93 9.32 11.82
N GLN A 131 -27.04 10.02 11.13
CA GLN A 131 -27.19 11.43 10.78
C GLN A 131 -28.43 11.64 9.90
N ASP A 132 -28.60 10.83 8.86
CA ASP A 132 -29.78 10.91 7.97
C ASP A 132 -31.08 10.66 8.75
N THR A 133 -31.06 9.66 9.64
CA THR A 133 -32.21 9.37 10.50
C THR A 133 -32.54 10.54 11.42
N LEU A 134 -31.53 11.17 12.03
CA LEU A 134 -31.74 12.33 12.89
C LEU A 134 -32.26 13.53 12.10
N GLN A 135 -31.74 13.75 10.89
CA GLN A 135 -32.21 14.82 10.02
C GLN A 135 -33.70 14.66 9.69
N LEU A 136 -34.11 13.45 9.28
CA LEU A 136 -35.53 13.17 9.01
C LEU A 136 -36.43 13.38 10.24
N ARG A 137 -35.94 13.06 11.43
CA ARG A 137 -36.69 13.29 12.68
C ARG A 137 -36.80 14.77 13.01
N VAL A 138 -35.74 15.54 12.79
CA VAL A 138 -35.77 17.00 12.97
C VAL A 138 -36.77 17.61 11.99
N ASP A 139 -36.72 17.22 10.72
CA ASP A 139 -37.62 17.73 9.69
C ASP A 139 -39.10 17.42 10.03
N ASP A 140 -39.43 16.18 10.45
CA ASP A 140 -40.80 15.85 10.88
C ASP A 140 -41.24 16.64 12.13
N LEU A 141 -40.35 16.84 13.10
CA LEU A 141 -40.64 17.64 14.29
C LEU A 141 -40.86 19.11 13.95
N GLU A 142 -40.05 19.68 13.06
CA GLU A 142 -40.21 21.05 12.58
C GLU A 142 -41.52 21.20 11.80
N ASP A 143 -41.83 20.26 10.91
CA ASP A 143 -43.08 20.26 10.16
C ASP A 143 -44.29 20.20 11.10
N ARG A 144 -44.30 19.28 12.08
CA ARG A 144 -45.37 19.21 13.08
C ARG A 144 -45.48 20.49 13.90
N SER A 145 -44.35 21.09 14.25
CA SER A 145 -44.31 22.36 14.97
C SER A 145 -44.88 23.51 14.14
N ARG A 146 -44.64 23.54 12.82
CA ARG A 146 -45.09 24.57 11.88
C ARG A 146 -46.51 24.35 11.37
N ARG A 147 -47.05 23.12 11.36
CA ARG A 147 -48.38 22.77 10.81
C ARG A 147 -49.52 23.61 11.36
N ASN A 148 -49.47 23.98 12.65
CA ASN A 148 -50.50 24.79 13.29
C ASN A 148 -50.17 26.29 13.31
N ASN A 149 -49.07 26.68 12.65
CA ASN A 149 -48.62 28.06 12.58
C ASN A 149 -49.00 28.66 11.23
N ILE A 150 -49.80 29.71 11.24
CA ILE A 150 -50.26 30.43 10.05
C ILE A 150 -49.58 31.81 10.05
N ILE A 151 -49.14 32.25 8.87
CA ILE A 151 -48.59 33.59 8.66
C ILE A 151 -49.57 34.40 7.82
N LEU A 152 -50.20 35.41 8.41
CA LEU A 152 -51.01 36.38 7.68
C LEU A 152 -50.14 37.54 7.23
N ARG A 153 -50.35 38.02 6.00
CA ARG A 153 -49.67 39.17 5.41
C ARG A 153 -50.69 40.10 4.78
N GLY A 154 -50.37 41.39 4.70
CA GLY A 154 -51.24 42.38 4.04
C GLY A 154 -52.30 42.99 4.95
N ILE A 155 -52.27 42.69 6.24
CA ILE A 155 -53.04 43.42 7.26
C ILE A 155 -52.27 44.72 7.56
N PRO A 156 -52.91 45.90 7.54
CA PRO A 156 -52.26 47.16 7.93
C PRO A 156 -51.69 47.06 9.35
N ASP A 157 -50.44 47.48 9.54
CA ASP A 157 -49.74 47.39 10.83
C ASP A 157 -49.73 48.78 11.45
N ASP A 158 -50.35 48.88 12.62
CA ASP A 158 -50.25 50.02 13.52
C ASP A 158 -49.20 49.72 14.61
N ARG A 159 -48.81 50.70 15.43
CA ARG A 159 -47.85 50.46 16.54
C ARG A 159 -48.51 49.71 17.71
N GLU A 160 -49.00 48.51 17.42
CA GLU A 160 -49.79 47.69 18.33
C GLU A 160 -48.89 46.96 19.34
N THR A 161 -49.40 46.83 20.55
CA THR A 161 -48.94 45.87 21.57
C THR A 161 -49.36 44.44 21.20
N TRP A 162 -48.87 43.45 21.93
CA TRP A 162 -49.16 42.03 21.63
C TRP A 162 -50.65 41.72 21.83
N GLU A 163 -51.25 42.30 22.86
CA GLU A 163 -52.67 42.16 23.18
C GLU A 163 -53.55 42.82 22.13
N GLU A 164 -53.19 44.03 21.69
CA GLU A 164 -53.89 44.75 20.61
C GLU A 164 -53.79 44.01 19.28
N THR A 165 -52.61 43.43 18.98
CA THR A 165 -52.38 42.62 17.79
C THR A 165 -53.33 41.41 17.73
N GLU A 166 -53.52 40.71 18.86
CA GLU A 166 -54.38 39.52 18.89
C GLU A 166 -55.85 39.87 18.66
N VAL A 167 -56.31 40.99 19.23
CA VAL A 167 -57.67 41.49 19.00
C VAL A 167 -57.86 41.89 17.53
N HIS A 168 -56.92 42.67 16.98
CA HIS A 168 -56.98 43.14 15.60
C HIS A 168 -57.02 41.98 14.59
N VAL A 169 -56.12 41.00 14.76
CA VAL A 169 -56.11 39.79 13.91
C VAL A 169 -57.43 39.01 14.00
N ARG A 170 -58.04 38.93 15.18
CA ARG A 170 -59.32 38.24 15.39
C ARG A 170 -60.48 38.98 14.73
N GLU A 171 -60.49 40.31 14.76
CA GLU A 171 -61.48 41.15 14.06
C GLU A 171 -61.38 40.96 12.54
N VAL A 172 -60.18 41.10 11.97
CA VAL A 172 -59.95 40.90 10.53
C VAL A 172 -60.36 39.50 10.09
N LEU A 173 -60.05 38.47 10.88
CA LEU A 173 -60.43 37.11 10.57
C LEU A 173 -61.95 36.89 10.66
N ARG A 174 -62.64 37.54 11.61
CA ARG A 174 -64.11 37.46 11.73
C ARG A 174 -64.81 38.11 10.54
N ASP A 175 -64.27 39.21 10.04
CA ASP A 175 -64.82 39.93 8.89
C ASP A 175 -64.63 39.16 7.56
N VAL A 176 -63.53 38.40 7.44
CA VAL A 176 -63.19 37.66 6.20
C VAL A 176 -63.68 36.21 6.23
N LEU A 177 -63.70 35.57 7.41
CA LEU A 177 -64.05 34.17 7.62
C LEU A 177 -65.22 34.09 8.62
N ASP A 178 -66.42 33.95 8.08
CA ASP A 178 -67.68 33.85 8.83
C ASP A 178 -67.84 32.45 9.47
N PRO A 179 -68.42 32.34 10.68
CA PRO A 179 -67.81 32.74 11.94
C PRO A 179 -66.77 31.70 12.44
N LEU A 180 -65.52 32.12 12.59
CA LEU A 180 -64.52 31.38 13.38
C LEU A 180 -64.93 31.39 14.86
N SER A 181 -64.89 30.23 15.53
CA SER A 181 -65.14 30.19 16.96
C SER A 181 -63.99 30.91 17.70
N GLU A 182 -64.33 31.68 18.74
CA GLU A 182 -63.37 32.46 19.55
C GLU A 182 -62.28 31.58 20.21
N THR A 183 -62.49 30.27 20.19
CA THR A 183 -61.69 29.19 20.76
C THR A 183 -60.57 28.62 19.88
N GLU A 184 -60.48 28.99 18.60
CA GLU A 184 -59.55 28.35 17.64
C GLU A 184 -58.14 28.95 17.58
N ILE A 185 -57.93 30.16 18.10
CA ILE A 185 -56.62 30.83 18.13
C ILE A 185 -55.99 30.62 19.51
N GLU A 186 -54.79 30.03 19.56
CA GLU A 186 -54.01 29.88 20.80
C GLU A 186 -53.26 31.17 21.14
N ARG A 187 -52.67 31.81 20.13
CA ARG A 187 -51.97 33.10 20.23
C ARG A 187 -51.81 33.73 18.85
N ALA A 188 -51.81 35.05 18.79
CA ALA A 188 -51.41 35.81 17.61
C ALA A 188 -50.47 36.95 17.98
N HIS A 189 -49.44 37.20 17.18
CA HIS A 189 -48.51 38.31 17.38
C HIS A 189 -47.84 38.73 16.07
N ARG A 190 -47.28 39.94 16.04
CA ARG A 190 -46.54 40.44 14.87
C ARG A 190 -45.24 39.67 14.67
N LEU A 191 -44.91 39.35 13.40
CA LEU A 191 -43.65 38.76 12.99
C LEU A 191 -42.58 39.84 12.82
N GLY A 192 -41.66 39.91 13.78
CA GLY A 192 -40.49 40.79 13.71
C GLY A 192 -40.76 42.24 14.10
N GLN A 193 -39.81 43.11 13.77
CA GLN A 193 -39.90 44.55 14.07
C GLN A 193 -40.88 45.25 13.14
N TYR A 194 -41.59 46.26 13.65
CA TYR A 194 -42.50 47.08 12.86
C TYR A 194 -41.76 47.68 11.66
N HIS A 195 -42.31 47.46 10.46
CA HIS A 195 -41.74 48.03 9.25
C HIS A 195 -42.87 48.50 8.32
N PRO A 196 -42.93 49.81 7.99
CA PRO A 196 -43.96 50.33 7.09
C PRO A 196 -43.95 49.56 5.76
N GLY A 197 -45.09 48.98 5.39
CA GLY A 197 -45.26 48.22 4.13
C GLY A 197 -44.78 46.76 4.15
N ARG A 198 -44.27 46.24 5.27
CA ARG A 198 -43.98 44.80 5.46
C ARG A 198 -44.65 44.31 6.73
N THR A 199 -45.90 43.90 6.58
CA THR A 199 -46.73 43.44 7.70
C THR A 199 -46.86 41.93 7.65
N GLY A 200 -46.61 41.28 8.78
CA GLY A 200 -46.70 39.84 8.94
C GLY A 200 -47.18 39.54 10.35
N TYR A 201 -48.22 38.72 10.47
CA TYR A 201 -48.76 38.26 11.75
C TYR A 201 -48.62 36.76 11.83
N PHE A 202 -48.04 36.27 12.91
CA PHE A 202 -47.96 34.86 13.23
C PHE A 202 -49.15 34.47 14.10
N ILE A 203 -49.84 33.41 13.70
CA ILE A 203 -50.96 32.83 14.42
C ILE A 203 -50.62 31.39 14.72
N ARG A 204 -50.79 31.00 15.98
CA ARG A 204 -50.81 29.59 16.36
C ARG A 204 -52.24 29.17 16.58
N ARG A 205 -52.70 28.19 15.81
CA ARG A 205 -54.01 27.57 16.00
C ARG A 205 -53.97 26.70 17.26
N LYS A 206 -55.02 26.78 18.06
CA LYS A 206 -55.23 25.88 19.19
C LYS A 206 -55.51 24.49 18.64
N GLU A 207 -54.64 23.51 18.93
CA GLU A 207 -55.01 22.12 18.68
C GLU A 207 -56.24 21.80 19.53
N GLY A 208 -57.21 21.08 18.96
CA GLY A 208 -58.51 20.84 19.58
C GLY A 208 -58.38 20.45 21.05
N LEU A 209 -59.13 21.14 21.91
CA LEU A 209 -59.71 20.46 23.07
C LEU A 209 -60.48 19.23 22.55
N PRO A 210 -60.46 18.11 23.27
CA PRO A 210 -60.95 16.81 22.82
C PRO A 210 -62.35 16.85 22.18
#